data_AF-A0A9R0TKC6-F1
#
_entry.id   AF-A0A9R0TKC6-F1
#
_cell.length_a   1.000
_cell.length_b   1.000
_cell.length_c   1.000
_cell.angle_alpha   90.00
_cell.angle_beta   90.00
_cell.angle_gamma   90.00
#
_symmetry.space_group_name_H-M   'P 1'
#
loop_
_entity.id
_entity.type
_entity.pdbx_description
1 polymer ?
#
loop_
_entity_poly.entity_id
_entity_poly.type
_entity_poly.pdbx_seq_one_letter_code
_entity_poly.pdbx_strand_id
1 'polypeptide(L)'
;MESPQKKAGSMDGTGSEKTPLPHLLPVTVAKKTPRPNVVREVSEWVLVTAFSFAFALVFSFGLAYALELFHVQCSQSSLFLRCGLLTDAEEAVMNALGIGMLCCVALQAAAAALALRLQCRRRWVRRALAYLALALTIGGHCFYAALSRLFLVADPGDLFFRICSTVGIFVCAAGDTISFLALILGRE
;
A
#
# COMPACT_ATOMS: atom_id res chain seq x y z
N MET A 1 -76.45 -18.75 -52.47
CA MET A 1 -75.43 -18.67 -51.42
C MET A 1 -74.42 -17.62 -51.84
N GLU A 2 -74.39 -16.54 -51.05
CA GLU A 2 -73.51 -15.37 -51.01
C GLU A 2 -73.19 -14.52 -52.26
N SER A 3 -73.33 -13.22 -52.01
CA SER A 3 -73.07 -12.00 -52.78
C SER A 3 -72.34 -11.04 -51.78
N PRO A 4 -71.98 -9.78 -52.09
CA PRO A 4 -70.77 -9.33 -52.79
C PRO A 4 -69.98 -8.20 -52.05
N GLN A 5 -68.99 -7.61 -52.74
CA GLN A 5 -68.55 -6.18 -52.75
C GLN A 5 -67.24 -5.69 -52.05
N LYS A 6 -66.50 -4.90 -52.86
CA LYS A 6 -65.72 -3.67 -52.57
C LYS A 6 -64.36 -3.84 -51.84
N LYS A 7 -63.30 -3.04 -52.09
CA LYS A 7 -63.22 -1.59 -52.41
C LYS A 7 -61.81 -1.23 -52.94
N ALA A 8 -61.75 -0.13 -53.70
CA ALA A 8 -60.54 0.53 -54.18
C ALA A 8 -59.93 1.53 -53.16
N GLY A 9 -58.66 1.91 -53.41
CA GLY A 9 -57.95 3.13 -52.97
C GLY A 9 -56.50 3.03 -53.47
N SER A 10 -55.93 3.82 -54.38
CA SER A 10 -55.95 5.25 -54.71
C SER A 10 -55.11 6.16 -53.79
N MET A 11 -54.16 6.85 -54.43
CA MET A 11 -53.45 8.09 -54.12
C MET A 11 -52.17 8.10 -53.26
N ASP A 12 -51.09 8.45 -53.96
CA ASP A 12 -50.17 9.58 -53.77
C ASP A 12 -49.36 9.73 -52.49
N GLY A 13 -48.04 9.83 -52.71
CA GLY A 13 -47.05 10.30 -51.73
C GLY A 13 -45.76 10.66 -52.43
N THR A 14 -45.71 11.88 -52.96
CA THR A 14 -44.54 12.61 -53.45
C THR A 14 -43.46 12.78 -52.38
N GLY A 15 -42.19 12.89 -52.80
CA GLY A 15 -41.06 13.23 -51.94
C GLY A 15 -39.75 12.60 -52.45
N SER A 16 -39.19 13.09 -53.56
CA SER A 16 -38.23 14.21 -53.57
C SER A 16 -37.04 13.99 -52.63
N GLU A 17 -35.89 13.72 -53.26
CA GLU A 17 -34.57 14.23 -52.89
C GLU A 17 -34.09 13.99 -51.45
N LYS A 18 -33.35 12.90 -51.24
CA LYS A 18 -32.55 12.69 -50.03
C LYS A 18 -31.09 13.05 -50.31
N THR A 19 -30.73 14.22 -49.78
CA THR A 19 -29.41 14.75 -49.48
C THR A 19 -28.40 13.67 -49.05
N PRO A 20 -27.11 13.72 -49.45
CA PRO A 20 -26.11 12.76 -48.99
C PRO A 20 -25.71 13.06 -47.54
N LEU A 21 -25.90 12.07 -46.65
CA LEU A 21 -25.43 12.10 -45.25
C LEU A 21 -23.88 12.07 -45.20
N PRO A 22 -23.24 12.87 -44.33
CA PRO A 22 -21.80 13.01 -44.24
C PRO A 22 -21.13 11.74 -43.69
N HIS A 23 -19.95 11.46 -44.26
CA HIS A 23 -18.98 10.47 -43.83
C HIS A 23 -18.89 10.33 -42.30
N LEU A 24 -19.39 9.21 -41.78
CA LEU A 24 -19.06 8.71 -40.45
C LEU A 24 -17.58 8.27 -40.47
N LEU A 25 -16.70 9.17 -40.05
CA LEU A 25 -15.33 8.84 -39.67
C LEU A 25 -15.37 7.74 -38.60
N PRO A 26 -14.57 6.66 -38.72
CA PRO A 26 -14.48 5.67 -37.67
C PRO A 26 -13.90 6.36 -36.44
N VAL A 27 -14.66 6.35 -35.35
CA VAL A 27 -14.16 6.70 -34.02
C VAL A 27 -13.05 5.69 -33.73
N THR A 28 -11.81 6.06 -34.03
CA THR A 28 -10.64 5.36 -33.51
C THR A 28 -10.73 5.50 -32.01
N VAL A 29 -11.18 4.44 -31.33
CA VAL A 29 -11.06 4.30 -29.89
C VAL A 29 -9.57 4.39 -29.61
N ALA A 30 -9.11 5.58 -29.26
CA ALA A 30 -7.78 5.79 -28.76
C ALA A 30 -7.61 4.82 -27.59
N LYS A 31 -6.74 3.84 -27.75
CA LYS A 31 -6.35 2.91 -26.70
C LYS A 31 -5.70 3.77 -25.61
N LYS A 32 -6.53 4.28 -24.69
CA LYS A 32 -6.05 5.02 -23.52
C LYS A 32 -5.14 4.06 -22.78
N THR A 33 -3.84 4.29 -22.89
CA THR A 33 -2.87 3.74 -21.94
C THR A 33 -3.44 4.01 -20.55
N PRO A 34 -3.68 2.96 -19.73
CA PRO A 34 -4.22 3.16 -18.40
C PRO A 34 -3.34 4.17 -17.68
N ARG A 35 -3.91 5.32 -17.29
CA ARG A 35 -3.18 6.31 -16.51
C ARG A 35 -2.66 5.60 -15.26
N PRO A 36 -1.35 5.68 -14.93
CA PRO A 36 -0.81 5.00 -13.77
C PRO A 36 -1.62 5.41 -12.54
N ASN A 37 -2.18 4.42 -11.85
CA ASN A 37 -3.00 4.68 -10.68
C ASN A 37 -2.08 4.85 -9.47
N VAL A 38 -1.52 6.04 -9.33
CA VAL A 38 -0.59 6.43 -8.25
C VAL A 38 -1.08 5.97 -6.87
N VAL A 39 -2.38 6.11 -6.58
CA VAL A 39 -2.96 5.67 -5.31
C VAL A 39 -2.75 4.17 -5.10
N ARG A 40 -2.84 3.37 -6.16
CA ARG A 40 -2.60 1.93 -6.10
C ARG A 40 -1.13 1.62 -5.83
N GLU A 41 -0.20 2.21 -6.57
CA GLU A 41 1.24 1.98 -6.37
C GLU A 41 1.67 2.34 -4.95
N VAL A 42 1.23 3.49 -4.45
CA VAL A 42 1.51 3.92 -3.08
C VAL A 42 0.87 3.00 -2.04
N SER A 43 -0.38 2.57 -2.27
CA SER A 43 -1.03 1.61 -1.36
C SER A 43 -0.37 0.24 -1.38
N GLU A 44 0.16 -0.20 -2.53
CA GLU A 44 0.94 -1.44 -2.65
C GLU A 44 2.26 -1.32 -1.89
N TRP A 45 3.00 -0.21 -2.02
CA TRP A 45 4.18 0.07 -1.19
C TRP A 45 3.86 -0.01 0.30
N VAL A 46 2.83 0.70 0.75
CA VAL A 46 2.41 0.73 2.16
C VAL A 46 2.00 -0.66 2.67
N LEU A 47 1.36 -1.49 1.83
CA LEU A 47 1.00 -2.85 2.23
C LEU A 47 2.22 -3.76 2.32
N VAL A 48 3.18 -3.62 1.40
CA VAL A 48 4.44 -4.36 1.45
C VAL A 48 5.21 -4.01 2.71
N THR A 49 5.37 -2.72 3.04
CA THR A 49 6.04 -2.31 4.27
C THR A 49 5.31 -2.82 5.51
N ALA A 50 3.98 -2.71 5.55
CA ALA A 50 3.18 -3.25 6.65
C ALA A 50 3.38 -4.74 6.86
N PHE A 51 3.38 -5.51 5.77
CA PHE A 51 3.63 -6.94 5.82
C PHE A 51 5.06 -7.25 6.30
N SER A 52 6.06 -6.55 5.79
CA SER A 52 7.46 -6.72 6.21
C SER A 52 7.65 -6.46 7.71
N PHE A 53 7.06 -5.40 8.26
CA PHE A 53 7.13 -5.13 9.71
C PHE A 53 6.36 -6.15 10.53
N ALA A 54 5.15 -6.52 10.12
CA ALA A 54 4.36 -7.53 10.81
C ALA A 54 5.12 -8.87 10.87
N PHE A 55 5.70 -9.29 9.74
CA PHE A 55 6.50 -10.51 9.66
C PHE A 55 7.75 -10.41 10.54
N ALA A 56 8.50 -9.30 10.48
CA ALA A 56 9.68 -9.11 11.30
C ALA A 56 9.37 -9.16 12.80
N LEU A 57 8.28 -8.55 13.24
CA LEU A 57 7.83 -8.60 14.64
C LEU A 57 7.46 -10.02 15.06
N VAL A 58 6.61 -10.71 14.29
CA VAL A 58 6.21 -12.10 14.59
C VAL A 58 7.41 -13.02 14.62
N PHE A 59 8.32 -12.89 13.65
CA PHE A 59 9.55 -13.68 13.61
C PHE A 59 10.45 -13.41 14.83
N SER A 60 10.61 -12.14 15.21
CA SER A 60 11.44 -11.76 16.36
C SER A 60 10.87 -12.29 17.68
N PHE A 61 9.57 -12.13 17.91
CA PHE A 61 8.89 -12.69 19.09
C PHE A 61 8.94 -14.22 19.10
N GLY A 62 8.71 -14.86 17.95
CA GLY A 62 8.77 -16.32 17.82
C GLY A 62 10.18 -16.86 18.07
N LEU A 63 11.21 -16.18 17.59
CA LEU A 63 12.60 -16.52 17.83
C LEU A 63 12.95 -16.36 19.32
N ALA A 64 12.61 -15.23 19.93
CA ALA A 64 12.84 -15.00 21.36
C ALA A 64 12.17 -16.08 22.22
N TYR A 65 10.89 -16.37 21.95
CA TYR A 65 10.15 -17.43 22.64
C TYR A 65 10.79 -18.82 22.47
N ALA A 66 11.24 -19.16 21.26
CA ALA A 66 11.91 -20.44 21.01
C ALA A 66 13.24 -20.53 21.78
N LEU A 67 14.02 -19.45 21.84
CA LEU A 67 15.29 -19.43 22.56
C LEU A 67 15.11 -19.62 24.06
N GLU A 68 14.09 -18.98 24.65
CA GLU A 68 13.71 -19.20 26.04
C GLU A 68 13.28 -20.65 26.29
N LEU A 69 12.40 -21.18 25.43
CA LEU A 69 11.89 -22.54 25.57
C LEU A 69 13.00 -23.58 25.55
N PHE A 70 13.96 -23.45 24.64
CA PHE A 70 15.08 -24.38 24.47
C PHE A 70 16.30 -24.09 25.37
N HIS A 71 16.23 -23.07 26.23
CA HIS A 71 17.33 -22.66 27.13
C HIS A 71 18.67 -22.48 26.37
N VAL A 72 18.62 -21.93 25.16
CA VAL A 72 19.81 -21.74 24.33
C VAL A 72 20.69 -20.66 24.97
N GLN A 73 21.90 -21.02 25.35
CA GLN A 73 22.87 -20.04 25.86
C GLN A 73 23.28 -19.09 24.74
N CYS A 74 23.05 -17.79 24.95
CA CYS A 74 23.57 -16.76 24.07
C CYS A 74 25.10 -16.67 24.21
N SER A 75 25.77 -16.22 23.15
CA SER A 75 27.22 -16.02 23.15
C SER A 75 27.59 -14.66 22.58
N GLN A 76 28.46 -13.93 23.27
CA GLN A 76 28.99 -12.63 22.83
C GLN A 76 29.80 -12.71 21.52
N SER A 77 30.23 -13.91 21.11
CA SER A 77 30.94 -14.13 19.84
C SER A 77 30.00 -14.49 18.68
N SER A 78 28.71 -14.73 18.94
CA SER A 78 27.75 -15.07 17.91
C SER A 78 27.27 -13.81 17.20
N LEU A 79 27.16 -13.87 15.87
CA LEU A 79 26.58 -12.82 15.04
C LEU A 79 25.04 -12.83 15.07
N PHE A 80 24.42 -13.93 15.51
CA PHE A 80 22.97 -14.12 15.47
C PHE A 80 22.34 -14.30 16.85
N LEU A 81 23.10 -14.81 17.83
CA LEU A 81 22.64 -15.15 19.18
C LEU A 81 23.51 -14.47 20.22
N ARG A 82 23.59 -13.14 20.12
CA ARG A 82 24.38 -12.32 21.02
C ARG A 82 23.60 -12.03 22.29
N CYS A 83 24.28 -12.05 23.44
CA CYS A 83 23.61 -11.71 24.70
C CYS A 83 23.39 -10.20 24.75
N GLY A 84 22.16 -9.75 24.48
CA GLY A 84 21.72 -8.39 24.82
C GLY A 84 21.29 -8.36 26.28
N LEU A 85 21.89 -7.47 27.07
CA LEU A 85 21.41 -7.18 28.42
C LEU A 85 20.68 -5.84 28.37
N LEU A 86 19.35 -5.88 28.30
CA LEU A 86 18.54 -4.68 28.47
C LEU A 86 18.22 -4.49 29.94
N THR A 87 18.19 -3.24 30.35
CA THR A 87 17.63 -2.86 31.64
C THR A 87 16.10 -2.93 31.60
N ASP A 88 15.45 -3.15 32.75
CA ASP A 88 13.98 -3.17 32.85
C ASP A 88 13.33 -1.90 32.26
N ALA A 89 14.00 -0.75 32.40
CA ALA A 89 13.55 0.52 31.83
C ALA A 89 13.62 0.53 30.30
N GLU A 90 14.67 -0.01 29.70
CA GLU A 90 14.82 -0.13 28.25
C GLU A 90 13.84 -1.15 27.68
N GLU A 91 13.57 -2.25 28.39
CA GLU A 91 12.55 -3.22 28.00
C GLU A 91 11.15 -2.59 27.95
N ALA A 92 10.79 -1.81 28.96
CA ALA A 92 9.52 -1.08 28.98
C ALA A 92 9.41 -0.11 27.78
N VAL A 93 10.50 0.59 27.45
CA VAL A 93 10.56 1.47 26.27
C VAL A 93 10.43 0.67 24.97
N MET A 94 11.12 -0.46 24.83
CA MET A 94 10.96 -1.35 23.66
C MET A 94 9.52 -1.79 23.49
N ASN A 95 8.87 -2.24 24.56
CA ASN A 95 7.49 -2.70 24.52
C ASN A 95 6.55 -1.56 24.08
N ALA A 96 6.74 -0.35 24.61
CA ALA A 96 5.95 0.82 24.21
C ALA A 96 6.15 1.17 22.71
N LEU A 97 7.40 1.19 22.24
CA LEU A 97 7.72 1.44 20.82
C LEU A 97 7.18 0.33 19.90
N GLY A 98 7.27 -0.93 20.33
CA GLY A 98 6.74 -2.10 19.62
C GLY A 98 5.22 -2.05 19.49
N ILE A 99 4.50 -1.70 20.56
CA ILE A 99 3.05 -1.49 20.52
C ILE A 99 2.70 -0.34 19.58
N GLY A 100 3.41 0.79 19.67
CA GLY A 100 3.21 1.92 18.76
C GLY A 100 3.40 1.53 17.29
N MET A 101 4.43 0.75 16.98
CA MET A 101 4.67 0.21 15.65
C MET A 101 3.54 -0.73 15.20
N LEU A 102 3.08 -1.65 16.04
CA LEU A 102 1.96 -2.54 15.72
C LEU A 102 0.68 -1.75 15.40
N CYS A 103 0.40 -0.70 16.16
CA CYS A 103 -0.71 0.20 15.87
C CYS A 103 -0.55 0.87 14.50
N CYS A 104 0.63 1.41 14.19
CA CYS A 104 0.92 1.98 12.87
C CYS A 104 0.73 0.94 11.75
N VAL A 105 1.23 -0.28 11.93
CA VAL A 105 1.12 -1.38 10.96
C VAL A 105 -0.34 -1.75 10.69
N ALA A 106 -1.15 -1.88 11.73
CA ALA A 106 -2.56 -2.19 11.59
C ALA A 106 -3.32 -1.06 10.87
N LEU A 107 -3.09 0.19 11.29
CA LEU A 107 -3.77 1.36 10.74
C LEU A 107 -3.36 1.63 9.29
N GLN A 108 -2.07 1.53 8.95
CA GLN A 108 -1.59 1.74 7.58
C GLN A 108 -2.16 0.68 6.62
N ALA A 109 -2.20 -0.59 7.05
CA ALA A 109 -2.73 -1.68 6.23
C ALA A 109 -4.24 -1.49 6.00
N ALA A 110 -4.98 -1.11 7.03
CA ALA A 110 -6.40 -0.78 6.92
C ALA A 110 -6.64 0.40 5.95
N ALA A 111 -5.89 1.50 6.11
CA ALA A 111 -6.02 2.68 5.27
C ALA A 111 -5.68 2.38 3.80
N ALA A 112 -4.60 1.65 3.53
CA ALA A 112 -4.20 1.24 2.19
C ALA A 112 -5.21 0.30 1.55
N ALA A 113 -5.70 -0.71 2.28
CA ALA A 113 -6.74 -1.62 1.81
C ALA A 113 -8.04 -0.88 1.46
N LEU A 114 -8.44 0.10 2.29
CA LEU A 114 -9.60 0.96 2.02
C LEU A 114 -9.37 1.84 0.77
N ALA A 115 -8.19 2.42 0.60
CA ALA A 115 -7.83 3.23 -0.56
C ALA A 115 -7.90 2.42 -1.87
N LEU A 116 -7.57 1.12 -1.82
CA LEU A 116 -7.67 0.20 -2.95
C LEU A 116 -9.12 -0.24 -3.23
N ARG A 117 -9.92 -0.52 -2.20
CA ARG A 117 -11.30 -1.03 -2.34
C ARG A 117 -12.32 0.04 -2.73
N LEU A 118 -12.08 1.31 -2.39
CA LEU A 118 -13.01 2.38 -2.71
C LEU A 118 -13.13 2.61 -4.23
N GLN A 119 -14.37 2.71 -4.71
CA GLN A 119 -14.67 2.89 -6.13
C GLN A 119 -14.26 4.28 -6.66
N CYS A 120 -14.03 4.35 -7.97
CA CYS A 120 -13.54 5.54 -8.68
C CYS A 120 -14.35 6.84 -8.51
N ARG A 121 -15.58 6.80 -7.99
CA ARG A 121 -16.39 8.01 -7.72
C ARG A 121 -15.85 8.86 -6.56
N ARG A 122 -15.10 8.28 -5.61
CA ARG A 122 -14.58 8.99 -4.43
C ARG A 122 -13.06 9.18 -4.48
N ARG A 123 -12.56 9.75 -5.60
CA ARG A 123 -11.12 9.96 -5.82
C ARG A 123 -10.43 10.72 -4.68
N TRP A 124 -11.08 11.77 -4.16
CA TRP A 124 -10.56 12.56 -3.04
C TRP A 124 -10.38 11.73 -1.76
N VAL A 125 -11.36 10.89 -1.42
CA VAL A 125 -11.29 10.02 -0.24
C VAL A 125 -10.19 8.98 -0.37
N ARG A 126 -10.06 8.36 -1.56
CA ARG A 126 -8.97 7.41 -1.84
C ARG A 126 -7.60 8.05 -1.67
N ARG A 127 -7.43 9.28 -2.17
CA ARG A 127 -6.17 10.01 -2.07
C ARG A 127 -5.88 10.41 -0.62
N ALA A 128 -6.88 10.87 0.12
CA ALA A 128 -6.74 11.16 1.55
C ALA A 128 -6.33 9.92 2.35
N LEU A 129 -6.92 8.76 2.06
CA LEU A 129 -6.52 7.50 2.68
C LEU A 129 -5.10 7.07 2.29
N ALA A 130 -4.67 7.29 1.05
CA ALA A 130 -3.29 7.02 0.64
C ALA A 130 -2.28 7.92 1.36
N TYR A 131 -2.58 9.22 1.53
CA TYR A 131 -1.78 10.12 2.35
C TYR A 131 -1.74 9.69 3.82
N LEU A 132 -2.90 9.32 4.38
CA LEU A 132 -2.98 8.83 5.75
C LEU A 132 -2.16 7.54 5.93
N ALA A 133 -2.30 6.59 5.00
CA ALA A 133 -1.56 5.34 5.02
C ALA A 133 -0.06 5.60 4.98
N LEU A 134 0.41 6.46 4.07
CA LEU A 134 1.81 6.85 3.96
C LEU A 134 2.32 7.58 5.22
N ALA A 135 1.51 8.46 5.81
CA ALA A 135 1.87 9.14 7.06
C ALA A 135 2.04 8.15 8.22
N LEU A 136 1.15 7.15 8.32
CA LEU A 136 1.26 6.07 9.30
C LEU A 136 2.49 5.20 9.05
N THR A 137 2.84 4.96 7.78
CA THR A 137 4.08 4.26 7.38
C THR A 137 5.33 4.99 7.86
N ILE A 138 5.42 6.30 7.57
CA ILE A 138 6.54 7.14 8.03
C ILE A 138 6.62 7.12 9.57
N GLY A 139 5.49 7.23 10.26
CA GLY A 139 5.43 7.10 11.71
C GLY A 139 5.95 5.74 12.21
N GLY A 140 5.54 4.65 11.56
CA GLY A 140 6.04 3.30 11.83
C GLY A 140 7.56 3.18 11.63
N HIS A 141 8.10 3.78 10.57
CA HIS A 141 9.54 3.83 10.31
C HIS A 141 10.29 4.63 11.39
N CYS A 142 9.71 5.69 11.94
CA CYS A 142 10.28 6.41 13.08
C CYS A 142 10.35 5.52 14.34
N PHE A 143 9.28 4.77 14.65
CA PHE A 143 9.32 3.79 15.75
C PHE A 143 10.39 2.72 15.51
N TYR A 144 10.54 2.25 14.27
CA TYR A 144 11.58 1.28 13.90
C TYR A 144 13.00 1.83 14.06
N ALA A 145 13.23 3.07 13.63
CA ALA A 145 14.51 3.73 13.80
C ALA A 145 14.85 3.94 15.29
N ALA A 146 13.85 4.27 16.11
CA ALA A 146 14.01 4.39 17.56
C ALA A 146 14.36 3.05 18.21
N LEU A 147 13.64 1.97 17.88
CA LEU A 147 13.98 0.61 18.33
C LEU A 147 15.39 0.22 17.90
N SER A 148 15.73 0.42 16.63
CA SER A 148 17.04 0.09 16.09
C SER A 148 18.15 0.83 16.83
N ARG A 149 17.95 2.12 17.17
CA ARG A 149 18.89 2.87 17.99
C ARG A 149 19.04 2.30 19.39
N LEU A 150 17.94 1.93 20.04
CA LEU A 150 17.99 1.34 21.38
C LEU A 150 18.80 0.05 21.39
N PHE A 151 18.54 -0.85 20.43
CA PHE A 151 19.30 -2.09 20.25
C PHE A 151 20.79 -1.83 19.97
N LEU A 152 21.12 -0.85 19.14
CA LEU A 152 22.51 -0.49 18.83
C LEU A 152 23.26 0.14 20.01
N VAL A 153 22.56 0.81 20.92
CA VAL A 153 23.15 1.34 22.15
C VAL A 153 23.37 0.21 23.15
N ALA A 154 22.42 -0.72 23.27
CA ALA A 154 22.53 -1.88 24.15
C ALA A 154 23.62 -2.87 23.69
N ASP A 155 23.78 -3.06 22.37
CA ASP A 155 24.81 -3.90 21.80
C ASP A 155 25.47 -3.28 20.55
N PRO A 156 26.48 -2.41 20.73
CA PRO A 156 27.13 -1.72 19.62
C PRO A 156 27.98 -2.63 18.73
N GLY A 157 28.30 -3.85 19.16
CA GLY A 157 29.10 -4.79 18.39
C GLY A 157 28.28 -5.73 17.51
N ASP A 158 26.94 -5.64 17.54
CA ASP A 158 26.07 -6.36 16.61
C ASP A 158 26.10 -5.71 15.22
N LEU A 159 27.16 -6.02 14.47
CA LEU A 159 27.37 -5.53 13.12
C LEU A 159 26.28 -5.99 12.15
N PHE A 160 25.74 -7.20 12.33
CA PHE A 160 24.71 -7.73 11.45
C PHE A 160 23.43 -6.92 11.59
N PHE A 161 22.93 -6.76 12.82
CA PHE A 161 21.76 -5.93 13.10
C PHE A 161 21.97 -4.48 12.67
N ARG A 162 23.18 -3.92 12.88
CA ARG A 162 23.52 -2.57 12.44
C ARG A 162 23.41 -2.40 10.93
N ILE A 163 23.95 -3.32 10.15
CA ILE A 163 23.90 -3.27 8.68
C ILE A 163 22.44 -3.41 8.21
N CYS A 164 21.74 -4.43 8.70
CA CYS A 164 20.35 -4.70 8.32
C CYS A 164 19.41 -3.53 8.66
N SER A 165 19.52 -2.97 9.87
CA SER A 165 18.71 -1.81 10.28
C SER A 165 19.02 -0.56 9.46
N THR A 166 20.29 -0.28 9.18
CA THR A 166 20.70 0.87 8.37
C THR A 166 20.15 0.77 6.94
N VAL A 167 20.32 -0.39 6.29
CA VAL A 167 19.80 -0.63 4.94
C VAL A 167 18.27 -0.56 4.95
N GLY A 168 17.63 -1.18 5.94
CA GLY A 168 16.17 -1.15 6.11
C GLY A 168 15.63 0.27 6.21
N ILE A 169 16.20 1.11 7.09
CA ILE A 169 15.81 2.52 7.25
C ILE A 169 16.01 3.29 5.94
N PHE A 170 17.12 3.08 5.23
CA PHE A 170 17.37 3.75 3.96
C PHE A 170 16.33 3.38 2.90
N VAL A 171 16.05 2.09 2.71
CA VAL A 171 15.04 1.60 1.75
C VAL A 171 13.65 2.13 2.10
N CYS A 172 13.30 2.13 3.39
CA CYS A 172 12.05 2.69 3.89
C CYS A 172 11.92 4.18 3.54
N ALA A 173 12.95 4.98 3.85
CA ALA A 173 12.96 6.41 3.55
C ALA A 173 12.91 6.70 2.04
N ALA A 174 13.65 5.93 1.23
CA ALA A 174 13.62 6.06 -0.23
C ALA A 174 12.23 5.76 -0.80
N GLY A 175 11.59 4.67 -0.36
CA GLY A 175 10.25 4.31 -0.84
C GLY A 175 9.18 5.29 -0.37
N ASP A 176 9.28 5.83 0.85
CA ASP A 176 8.36 6.85 1.35
C ASP A 176 8.47 8.15 0.57
N THR A 177 9.69 8.60 0.29
CA THR A 177 9.93 9.83 -0.50
C THR A 177 9.42 9.67 -1.93
N ILE A 178 9.69 8.54 -2.58
CA ILE A 178 9.14 8.23 -3.91
C ILE A 178 7.61 8.20 -3.88
N SER A 179 7.02 7.53 -2.88
CA SER A 179 5.56 7.45 -2.72
C SER A 179 4.93 8.83 -2.49
N PHE A 180 5.57 9.66 -1.67
CA PHE A 180 5.13 11.02 -1.39
C PHE A 180 5.20 11.89 -2.65
N LEU A 181 6.32 11.83 -3.39
CA LEU A 181 6.49 12.53 -4.65
C LEU A 181 5.47 12.07 -5.69
N ALA A 182 5.22 10.76 -5.80
CA ALA A 182 4.20 10.21 -6.68
C ALA A 182 2.81 10.76 -6.33
N LEU A 183 2.45 10.80 -5.04
CA LEU A 183 1.18 11.41 -4.59
C LEU A 183 1.09 12.91 -4.88
N ILE A 184 2.19 13.67 -4.86
CA ILE A 184 2.17 15.10 -5.23
C ILE A 184 2.06 15.28 -6.75
N LEU A 185 2.89 14.56 -7.52
CA LEU A 185 2.99 14.68 -8.97
C LEU A 185 1.80 14.07 -9.72
N GLY A 186 1.13 13.07 -9.15
CA GLY A 186 -0.11 12.48 -9.68
C GLY A 186 -1.33 13.41 -9.61
N ARG A 187 -1.14 14.73 -9.62
CA ARG A 187 -2.17 15.76 -9.58
C ARG A 187 -2.47 16.25 -11.00
N GLU A 188 -3.20 15.46 -11.78
CA GLU A 188 -3.86 15.91 -13.03
C GLU A 188 -5.19 15.19 -13.26
#